data_AF-A0A497HPC1-F1
#
_entry.id   AF-A0A497HPC1-F1
#
_cell.length_a   1.000
_cell.length_b   1.000
_cell.length_c   1.000
_cell.angle_alpha   90.00
_cell.angle_beta   90.00
_cell.angle_gamma   90.00
#
_symmetry.space_group_name_H-M   'P 1'
#
loop_
_entity.id
_entity.type
_entity.pdbx_description
1 polymer ?
#
loop_
_entity_poly.entity_id
_entity_poly.type
_entity_poly.pdbx_seq_one_letter_code
_entity_poly.pdbx_strand_id
1 'polypeptide(L)'
;MQEPYDDKWYGVPPAGEKPIPPRGRYIAEILAVIFIEFVLWGLYRYFTAPIYGGFGTWKFYVGHIIAAPTIALGTIMVYWRFYRKERGLPFRFTTKRLFSSILVGLFAAILWRFLEMVVYDSMAVAAGVAISDTRTFYSLLDQTTVGLFLLMTFVQFFVVGPVEELQFRSFVYDQSARVLKNWQALALSSILFGLSHIPIALTVYKMPPWQLFVAEIGWITAGAVFGALYMWSRNIFACMVMHAVGNWQLAVYNISSYYPARVNPGTDVVIGTLTAIVVNSVMIIIFYAIFRFYWRPLMRGEPEVGGRITAFIKKLDDERAPLQRRIAASLSVIVLALVVVLGVAAGAGTPSRAYSHVETKPHFTLEDRINLTERDSGEVYLYEGESFYLLLNSTAESVIKEVKVTVTWMDESDIRRLGRTYQNQPDTMEVELSGPNVTARDSGENPRGGEGRLEVTLTLEDLTIQELEGNYTVQLTVTLTDCGPYVGRLGMFGYVDDGNAFTYSLEVTYLEVKG
;
A
#
# COMPACT_ATOMS: atom_id res chain seq x y z
N MET A 1 3.31 -31.89 -42.01
CA MET A 1 4.51 -31.81 -41.15
C MET A 1 4.37 -30.58 -40.27
N GLN A 2 3.95 -30.75 -39.01
CA GLN A 2 4.03 -29.68 -38.02
C GLN A 2 5.51 -29.56 -37.65
N GLU A 3 6.10 -28.38 -37.83
CA GLU A 3 7.42 -28.10 -37.24
C GLU A 3 7.36 -28.41 -35.75
N PRO A 4 8.38 -29.08 -35.18
CA PRO A 4 8.46 -29.22 -33.74
C PRO A 4 8.58 -27.80 -33.19
N TYR A 5 7.55 -27.38 -32.46
CA TYR A 5 7.55 -26.11 -31.75
C TYR A 5 8.63 -26.21 -30.67
N ASP A 6 9.85 -25.81 -31.02
CA ASP A 6 10.97 -25.76 -30.12
C ASP A 6 10.65 -24.64 -29.12
N ASP A 7 10.17 -25.02 -27.93
CA ASP A 7 9.93 -24.14 -26.77
C ASP A 7 11.22 -23.42 -26.29
N LYS A 8 12.27 -23.38 -27.11
CA LYS A 8 13.47 -22.58 -26.95
C LYS A 8 13.09 -21.10 -26.99
N TRP A 9 12.91 -20.57 -25.79
CA TRP A 9 13.30 -19.23 -25.39
C TRP A 9 13.29 -18.17 -26.51
N TYR A 10 12.10 -17.73 -26.93
CA TYR A 10 11.93 -16.71 -27.99
C TYR A 10 12.43 -15.29 -27.60
N GLY A 11 12.99 -15.11 -26.39
CA GLY A 11 13.49 -13.84 -25.86
C GLY A 11 15.02 -13.75 -25.79
N VAL A 12 15.55 -12.74 -25.11
CA VAL A 12 17.00 -12.68 -24.79
C VAL A 12 17.30 -13.83 -23.82
N PRO A 13 18.22 -14.76 -24.12
CA PRO A 13 18.54 -15.87 -23.23
C PRO A 13 18.95 -15.37 -21.84
N PRO A 14 18.68 -16.13 -20.77
CA PRO A 14 19.08 -15.76 -19.41
C PRO A 14 20.57 -15.38 -19.39
N ALA A 15 20.94 -14.44 -18.53
CA ALA A 15 22.35 -14.08 -18.36
C ALA A 15 23.20 -15.31 -17.96
N GLY A 16 24.49 -15.24 -18.24
CA GLY A 16 25.50 -16.24 -17.86
C GLY A 16 26.05 -17.02 -19.05
N GLU A 17 27.37 -17.19 -19.06
CA GLU A 17 28.10 -17.86 -20.14
C GLU A 17 28.62 -19.23 -19.70
N LYS A 18 28.73 -19.47 -18.38
CA LYS A 18 29.27 -20.73 -17.89
C LYS A 18 28.28 -21.89 -17.96
N PRO A 19 28.81 -23.13 -18.03
CA PRO A 19 28.00 -24.33 -17.90
C PRO A 19 27.14 -24.31 -16.64
N ILE A 20 25.91 -24.78 -16.79
CA ILE A 20 24.95 -24.87 -15.69
C ILE A 20 25.27 -26.14 -14.88
N PRO A 21 25.35 -26.08 -13.55
CA PRO A 21 25.45 -27.27 -12.71
C PRO A 21 24.25 -28.21 -12.90
N PRO A 22 24.29 -29.43 -12.33
CA PRO A 22 23.11 -30.29 -12.28
C PRO A 22 21.91 -29.55 -11.69
N ARG A 23 20.72 -29.79 -12.26
CA ARG A 23 19.47 -29.08 -11.96
C ARG A 23 19.24 -28.82 -10.47
N GLY A 24 19.34 -29.85 -9.62
CA GLY A 24 19.09 -29.73 -8.18
C GLY A 24 20.06 -28.77 -7.49
N ARG A 25 21.36 -28.85 -7.82
CA ARG A 25 22.37 -27.94 -7.29
C ARG A 25 22.11 -26.51 -7.75
N TYR A 26 21.75 -26.30 -9.01
CA TYR A 26 21.54 -24.94 -9.53
C TYR A 26 20.33 -24.25 -8.88
N ILE A 27 19.24 -24.99 -8.66
CA ILE A 27 18.08 -24.46 -7.93
C ILE A 27 18.44 -24.20 -6.46
N ALA A 28 19.20 -25.08 -5.81
CA ALA A 28 19.67 -24.85 -4.45
C ALA A 28 20.54 -23.59 -4.32
N GLU A 29 21.39 -23.31 -5.33
CA GLU A 29 22.19 -22.09 -5.40
C GLU A 29 21.29 -20.84 -5.48
N ILE A 30 20.25 -20.84 -6.32
CA ILE A 30 19.29 -19.72 -6.42
C ILE A 30 18.52 -19.53 -5.10
N LEU A 31 18.02 -20.62 -4.50
CA LEU A 31 17.32 -20.58 -3.21
C LEU A 31 18.21 -20.05 -2.09
N ALA A 32 19.50 -20.42 -2.06
CA ALA A 32 20.43 -19.93 -1.06
C ALA A 32 20.65 -18.41 -1.17
N VAL A 33 20.74 -17.87 -2.40
CA VAL A 33 20.85 -16.42 -2.63
C VAL A 33 19.62 -15.70 -2.05
N ILE A 34 18.41 -16.14 -2.42
CA ILE A 34 17.17 -15.52 -1.95
C ILE A 34 16.98 -15.70 -0.44
N PHE A 35 17.41 -16.82 0.14
CA PHE A 35 17.37 -17.03 1.58
C PHE A 35 18.30 -16.06 2.33
N ILE A 36 19.52 -15.85 1.83
CA ILE A 36 20.44 -14.85 2.41
C ILE A 36 19.83 -13.45 2.31
N GLU A 37 19.24 -13.10 1.18
CA GLU A 37 18.53 -11.82 1.01
C GLU A 37 17.38 -11.68 1.99
N PHE A 38 16.56 -12.72 2.16
CA PHE A 38 15.46 -12.75 3.11
C PHE A 38 15.95 -12.48 4.54
N VAL A 39 17.03 -13.13 4.96
CA VAL A 39 17.64 -12.93 6.29
C VAL A 39 18.19 -11.50 6.43
N LEU A 40 18.95 -11.02 5.44
CA LEU A 40 19.51 -9.65 5.48
C LEU A 40 18.40 -8.59 5.49
N TRP A 41 17.35 -8.80 4.72
CA TRP A 41 16.18 -7.92 4.68
C TRP A 41 15.44 -7.93 6.01
N GLY A 42 15.20 -9.10 6.60
CA GLY A 42 14.58 -9.22 7.91
C GLY A 42 15.39 -8.58 9.03
N LEU A 43 16.71 -8.76 9.03
CA LEU A 43 17.60 -8.08 9.97
C LEU A 43 17.55 -6.56 9.77
N TYR A 44 17.66 -6.09 8.53
CA TYR A 44 17.53 -4.67 8.21
C TYR A 44 16.22 -4.10 8.76
N ARG A 45 15.08 -4.75 8.49
CA ARG A 45 13.77 -4.29 8.98
C ARG A 45 13.64 -4.33 10.49
N TYR A 46 14.07 -5.41 11.12
CA TYR A 46 14.04 -5.54 12.57
C TYR A 46 14.82 -4.41 13.28
N PHE A 47 15.99 -4.04 12.76
CA PHE A 47 16.80 -2.98 13.35
C PHE A 47 16.34 -1.57 12.96
N THR A 48 15.73 -1.40 11.79
CA THR A 48 15.38 -0.06 11.27
C THR A 48 13.94 0.33 11.47
N ALA A 49 13.00 -0.60 11.70
CA ALA A 49 11.60 -0.27 11.93
C ALA A 49 11.42 0.79 13.05
N PRO A 50 12.08 0.69 14.22
CA PRO A 50 11.96 1.70 15.28
C PRO A 50 12.65 3.05 14.95
N ILE A 51 13.44 3.12 13.89
CA ILE A 51 14.23 4.32 13.53
C ILE A 51 13.59 5.04 12.34
N TYR A 52 13.13 4.27 11.37
CA TYR A 52 12.57 4.75 10.11
C TYR A 52 11.06 4.90 10.15
N GLY A 53 10.39 4.42 11.21
CA GLY A 53 8.95 4.50 11.37
C GLY A 53 8.19 3.64 10.37
N GLY A 54 6.88 3.86 10.32
CA GLY A 54 5.94 3.14 9.44
C GLY A 54 6.11 3.45 7.95
N PHE A 55 5.43 2.63 7.13
CA PHE A 55 5.22 2.92 5.71
C PHE A 55 4.53 4.29 5.56
N GLY A 56 4.95 5.08 4.57
CA GLY A 56 4.41 6.43 4.37
C GLY A 56 5.27 7.56 4.96
N THR A 57 6.29 7.27 5.76
CA THR A 57 7.15 8.32 6.35
C THR A 57 8.38 8.65 5.48
N TRP A 58 8.93 9.86 5.66
CA TRP A 58 10.17 10.29 4.98
C TRP A 58 11.35 9.35 5.24
N LYS A 59 11.57 9.00 6.52
CA LYS A 59 12.70 8.17 6.95
C LYS A 59 12.61 6.78 6.33
N PHE A 60 11.41 6.21 6.27
CA PHE A 60 11.14 4.95 5.58
C PHE A 60 11.63 5.02 4.13
N TYR A 61 11.15 5.97 3.33
CA TYR A 61 11.50 6.05 1.90
C TYR A 61 12.99 6.35 1.66
N VAL A 62 13.59 7.24 2.45
CA VAL A 62 15.04 7.54 2.33
C VAL A 62 15.88 6.29 2.61
N GLY A 63 15.55 5.53 3.65
CA GLY A 63 16.25 4.28 3.96
C GLY A 63 16.18 3.26 2.82
N HIS A 64 15.04 3.18 2.12
CA HIS A 64 14.84 2.22 1.04
C HIS A 64 15.68 2.49 -0.20
N ILE A 65 15.96 3.77 -0.51
CA ILE A 65 16.79 4.15 -1.67
C ILE A 65 18.12 3.41 -1.65
N ILE A 66 18.70 3.20 -0.46
CA ILE A 66 19.98 2.53 -0.29
C ILE A 66 19.77 1.03 0.01
N ALA A 67 18.90 0.71 0.96
CA ALA A 67 18.80 -0.64 1.49
C ALA A 67 18.28 -1.64 0.46
N ALA A 68 17.22 -1.30 -0.29
CA ALA A 68 16.61 -2.23 -1.22
C ALA A 68 17.57 -2.64 -2.36
N PRO A 69 18.23 -1.72 -3.10
CA PRO A 69 19.21 -2.10 -4.11
C PRO A 69 20.43 -2.84 -3.51
N THR A 70 20.91 -2.40 -2.34
CA THR A 70 22.12 -2.96 -1.73
C THR A 70 21.90 -4.40 -1.26
N ILE A 71 20.78 -4.67 -0.60
CA ILE A 71 20.50 -6.00 -0.05
C ILE A 71 20.08 -6.95 -1.18
N ALA A 72 19.07 -6.57 -1.97
CA ALA A 72 18.54 -7.44 -3.01
C ALA A 72 19.55 -7.62 -4.15
N LEU A 73 19.94 -6.55 -4.84
CA LEU A 73 20.83 -6.69 -6.00
C LEU A 73 22.28 -6.98 -5.59
N GLY A 74 22.74 -6.47 -4.45
CA GLY A 74 24.10 -6.71 -3.96
C GLY A 74 24.36 -8.19 -3.67
N THR A 75 23.42 -8.90 -3.05
CA THR A 75 23.58 -10.34 -2.77
C THR A 75 23.64 -11.16 -4.05
N ILE A 76 22.74 -10.88 -5.02
CA ILE A 76 22.80 -11.47 -6.37
C ILE A 76 24.16 -11.18 -7.03
N MET A 77 24.64 -9.95 -6.97
CA MET A 77 25.91 -9.55 -7.58
C MET A 77 27.10 -10.26 -6.95
N VAL A 78 27.10 -10.47 -5.63
CA VAL A 78 28.14 -11.21 -4.93
C VAL A 78 28.18 -12.67 -5.40
N TYR A 79 27.02 -13.32 -5.43
CA TYR A 79 26.88 -14.68 -5.97
C TYR A 79 27.35 -14.77 -7.43
N TRP A 80 26.90 -13.82 -8.26
CA TRP A 80 27.20 -13.79 -9.69
C TRP A 80 28.69 -13.63 -9.97
N ARG A 81 29.31 -12.63 -9.34
CA ARG A 81 30.68 -12.21 -9.64
C ARG A 81 31.74 -13.05 -8.93
N PHE A 82 31.49 -13.48 -7.70
CA PHE A 82 32.52 -14.14 -6.88
C PHE A 82 32.32 -15.66 -6.79
N TYR A 83 31.08 -16.13 -6.65
CA TYR A 83 30.82 -17.57 -6.57
C TYR A 83 30.73 -18.22 -7.96
N ARG A 84 29.81 -17.76 -8.82
CA ARG A 84 29.70 -18.26 -10.20
C ARG A 84 30.85 -17.76 -11.08
N LYS A 85 31.47 -16.63 -10.73
CA LYS A 85 32.55 -15.98 -11.49
C LYS A 85 32.13 -15.71 -12.95
N GLU A 86 30.87 -15.31 -13.14
CA GLU A 86 30.32 -14.90 -14.44
C GLU A 86 30.83 -13.49 -14.81
N ARG A 87 30.78 -13.16 -16.09
CA ARG A 87 31.06 -11.81 -16.60
C ARG A 87 29.74 -11.06 -16.82
N GLY A 88 29.80 -9.72 -16.78
CA GLY A 88 28.63 -8.87 -16.96
C GLY A 88 27.63 -8.95 -15.80
N LEU A 89 26.40 -8.47 -16.05
CA LEU A 89 25.32 -8.45 -15.07
C LEU A 89 24.48 -9.73 -15.13
N PRO A 90 23.89 -10.16 -14.00
CA PRO A 90 22.94 -11.27 -13.93
C PRO A 90 21.58 -10.96 -14.56
N PHE A 91 21.37 -9.71 -14.97
CA PHE A 91 20.11 -9.20 -15.49
C PHE A 91 20.22 -8.93 -17.00
N ARG A 92 19.14 -9.21 -17.74
CA ARG A 92 19.05 -8.92 -19.17
C ARG A 92 18.09 -7.78 -19.43
N PHE A 93 18.63 -6.69 -19.97
CA PHE A 93 17.85 -5.61 -20.55
C PHE A 93 17.74 -5.82 -22.05
N THR A 94 16.56 -5.54 -22.60
CA THR A 94 16.34 -5.56 -24.05
C THR A 94 15.69 -4.26 -24.48
N THR A 95 16.18 -3.73 -25.59
CA THR A 95 15.56 -2.59 -26.28
C THR A 95 14.57 -3.05 -27.35
N LYS A 96 14.48 -4.36 -27.59
CA LYS A 96 13.49 -4.93 -28.50
C LYS A 96 12.10 -4.66 -27.92
N ARG A 97 11.26 -4.01 -28.72
CA ARG A 97 9.86 -3.71 -28.38
C ARG A 97 9.73 -2.90 -27.09
N LEU A 98 10.71 -2.07 -26.79
CA LEU A 98 10.74 -1.30 -25.54
C LEU A 98 9.52 -0.39 -25.43
N PHE A 99 9.14 0.28 -26.52
CA PHE A 99 8.04 1.23 -26.50
C PHE A 99 6.69 0.52 -26.29
N SER A 100 6.41 -0.53 -27.07
CA SER A 100 5.20 -1.34 -26.89
C SER A 100 5.15 -2.03 -25.51
N SER A 101 6.29 -2.46 -24.97
CA SER A 101 6.35 -3.06 -23.63
C SER A 101 6.00 -2.07 -22.53
N ILE A 102 6.50 -0.83 -22.63
CA ILE A 102 6.17 0.24 -21.69
C ILE A 102 4.69 0.62 -21.78
N LEU A 103 4.14 0.72 -23.00
CA LEU A 103 2.71 0.99 -23.18
C LEU A 103 1.83 -0.11 -22.58
N VAL A 104 2.18 -1.37 -22.82
CA VAL A 104 1.44 -2.50 -22.23
C VAL A 104 1.58 -2.50 -20.71
N GLY A 105 2.77 -2.25 -20.17
CA GLY A 105 3.00 -2.13 -18.72
C GLY A 105 2.17 -1.02 -18.07
N LEU A 106 2.11 0.15 -18.71
CA LEU A 106 1.31 1.28 -18.25
C LEU A 106 -0.20 0.99 -18.30
N PHE A 107 -0.69 0.50 -19.43
CA PHE A 107 -2.09 0.10 -19.58
C PHE A 107 -2.45 -0.98 -18.56
N ALA A 108 -1.58 -1.97 -18.39
CA ALA A 108 -1.75 -3.04 -17.44
C ALA A 108 -1.84 -2.52 -16.01
N ALA A 109 -1.00 -1.57 -15.59
CA ALA A 109 -1.08 -0.99 -14.26
C ALA A 109 -2.40 -0.26 -14.02
N ILE A 110 -2.78 0.63 -14.94
CA ILE A 110 -4.02 1.41 -14.81
C ILE A 110 -5.23 0.46 -14.74
N LEU A 111 -5.28 -0.51 -15.64
CA LEU A 111 -6.36 -1.49 -15.66
C LEU A 111 -6.36 -2.35 -14.40
N TRP A 112 -5.19 -2.84 -13.97
CA TRP A 112 -5.04 -3.68 -12.81
C TRP A 112 -5.56 -2.98 -11.54
N ARG A 113 -5.13 -1.74 -11.32
CA ARG A 113 -5.53 -0.94 -10.16
C ARG A 113 -6.98 -0.50 -10.22
N PHE A 114 -7.50 -0.15 -11.39
CA PHE A 114 -8.92 0.14 -11.55
C PHE A 114 -9.78 -1.08 -11.22
N LEU A 115 -9.42 -2.26 -11.73
CA LEU A 115 -10.12 -3.50 -11.42
C LEU A 115 -10.03 -3.84 -9.93
N GLU A 116 -8.86 -3.68 -9.32
CA GLU A 116 -8.67 -3.91 -7.89
C GLU A 116 -9.58 -3.02 -7.05
N MET A 117 -9.62 -1.71 -7.29
CA MET A 117 -10.49 -0.79 -6.55
C MET A 117 -11.99 -1.14 -6.72
N VAL A 118 -12.44 -1.39 -7.95
CA VAL A 118 -13.86 -1.70 -8.22
C VAL A 118 -14.27 -3.04 -7.62
N VAL A 119 -13.43 -4.07 -7.76
CA VAL A 119 -13.73 -5.41 -7.23
C VAL A 119 -13.66 -5.41 -5.71
N TYR A 120 -12.67 -4.73 -5.12
CA TYR A 120 -12.55 -4.57 -3.67
C TYR A 120 -13.82 -3.96 -3.07
N ASP A 121 -14.22 -2.81 -3.62
CA ASP A 121 -15.42 -2.11 -3.19
C ASP A 121 -16.69 -2.96 -3.35
N SER A 122 -16.84 -3.61 -4.51
CA SER A 122 -17.98 -4.50 -4.75
C SER A 122 -18.01 -5.70 -3.79
N MET A 123 -16.85 -6.25 -3.41
CA MET A 123 -16.77 -7.31 -2.41
C MET A 123 -17.09 -6.79 -1.00
N ALA A 124 -16.66 -5.58 -0.65
CA ALA A 124 -16.98 -4.95 0.63
C ALA A 124 -18.47 -4.65 0.77
N VAL A 125 -19.13 -4.17 -0.29
CA VAL A 125 -20.58 -3.99 -0.34
C VAL A 125 -21.30 -5.34 -0.22
N ALA A 126 -20.83 -6.36 -0.96
CA ALA A 126 -21.42 -7.71 -0.89
C ALA A 126 -21.25 -8.36 0.49
N ALA A 127 -20.17 -8.04 1.21
CA ALA A 127 -19.93 -8.49 2.57
C ALA A 127 -20.74 -7.71 3.63
N GLY A 128 -21.51 -6.69 3.22
CA GLY A 128 -22.29 -5.83 4.13
C GLY A 128 -21.44 -4.85 4.93
N VAL A 129 -20.19 -4.63 4.52
CA VAL A 129 -19.20 -3.81 5.23
C VAL A 129 -19.18 -2.36 4.70
N ALA A 130 -19.56 -2.16 3.43
CA ALA A 130 -19.70 -0.84 2.81
C ALA A 130 -21.13 -0.62 2.30
N ILE A 131 -21.58 0.64 2.27
CA ILE A 131 -22.95 0.99 1.84
C ILE A 131 -23.00 1.06 0.32
N SER A 132 -23.93 0.32 -0.31
CA SER A 132 -24.17 0.43 -1.75
C SER A 132 -24.53 1.88 -2.15
N ASP A 133 -24.23 2.24 -3.40
CA ASP A 133 -24.58 3.56 -3.99
C ASP A 133 -23.90 4.79 -3.37
N THR A 134 -22.90 4.59 -2.51
CA THR A 134 -22.08 5.67 -1.92
C THR A 134 -20.66 5.75 -2.51
N ARG A 135 -20.40 5.01 -3.59
CA ARG A 135 -19.09 4.93 -4.23
C ARG A 135 -18.63 6.29 -4.74
N THR A 136 -17.45 6.71 -4.31
CA THR A 136 -16.82 7.94 -4.79
C THR A 136 -15.31 7.77 -4.94
N PHE A 137 -14.68 8.75 -5.58
CA PHE A 137 -13.24 8.81 -5.75
C PHE A 137 -12.62 9.62 -4.62
N TYR A 138 -11.56 9.09 -4.02
CA TYR A 138 -10.81 9.76 -2.96
C TYR A 138 -9.35 9.93 -3.38
N SER A 139 -8.80 11.07 -2.99
CA SER A 139 -7.37 11.35 -3.09
C SER A 139 -6.74 11.16 -1.71
N LEU A 140 -5.67 10.38 -1.64
CA LEU A 140 -4.83 10.28 -0.44
C LEU A 140 -3.81 11.43 -0.37
N LEU A 141 -3.72 12.26 -1.42
CA LEU A 141 -2.82 13.41 -1.45
C LEU A 141 -3.12 14.44 -0.36
N ASP A 142 -4.39 14.57 0.05
CA ASP A 142 -4.79 15.55 1.09
C ASP A 142 -4.16 15.22 2.45
N GLN A 143 -3.72 13.96 2.64
CA GLN A 143 -3.04 13.47 3.83
C GLN A 143 -1.51 13.50 3.71
N THR A 144 -0.96 14.02 2.60
CA THR A 144 0.48 13.93 2.31
C THR A 144 1.08 15.26 1.87
N THR A 145 2.26 15.63 2.39
CA THR A 145 2.98 16.80 1.88
C THR A 145 3.47 16.58 0.44
N VAL A 146 3.53 17.63 -0.38
CA VAL A 146 4.04 17.56 -1.77
C VAL A 146 5.44 16.93 -1.82
N GLY A 147 6.32 17.28 -0.87
CA GLY A 147 7.67 16.71 -0.81
C GLY A 147 7.67 15.19 -0.57
N LEU A 148 6.84 14.72 0.36
CA LEU A 148 6.72 13.30 0.68
C LEU A 148 6.12 12.54 -0.50
N PHE A 149 5.08 13.09 -1.14
CA PHE A 149 4.50 12.53 -2.37
C PHE A 149 5.52 12.38 -3.50
N LEU A 150 6.37 13.39 -3.74
CA LEU A 150 7.43 13.31 -4.76
C LEU A 150 8.49 12.25 -4.40
N LEU A 151 8.88 12.16 -3.12
CA LEU A 151 9.81 11.13 -2.65
C LEU A 151 9.23 9.73 -2.82
N MET A 152 7.98 9.52 -2.44
CA MET A 152 7.24 8.27 -2.63
C MET A 152 7.22 7.86 -4.10
N THR A 153 6.84 8.80 -4.97
CA THR A 153 6.82 8.60 -6.42
C THR A 153 8.20 8.17 -6.93
N PHE A 154 9.26 8.86 -6.50
CA PHE A 154 10.61 8.50 -6.88
C PHE A 154 10.99 7.09 -6.43
N VAL A 155 10.73 6.74 -5.17
CA VAL A 155 11.10 5.43 -4.62
C VAL A 155 10.33 4.30 -5.31
N GLN A 156 9.03 4.46 -5.57
CA GLN A 156 8.26 3.40 -6.24
C GLN A 156 8.72 3.16 -7.69
N PHE A 157 8.98 4.23 -8.44
CA PHE A 157 9.35 4.13 -9.86
C PHE A 157 10.81 3.76 -10.12
N PHE A 158 11.74 4.22 -9.27
CA PHE A 158 13.17 4.09 -9.53
C PHE A 158 13.88 3.13 -8.59
N VAL A 159 13.23 2.71 -7.50
CA VAL A 159 13.84 1.81 -6.51
C VAL A 159 13.03 0.52 -6.41
N VAL A 160 11.82 0.56 -5.81
CA VAL A 160 11.06 -0.65 -5.45
C VAL A 160 10.71 -1.47 -6.70
N GLY A 161 9.96 -0.90 -7.64
CA GLY A 161 9.56 -1.61 -8.86
C GLY A 161 10.77 -2.17 -9.64
N PRO A 162 11.79 -1.37 -9.98
CA PRO A 162 12.97 -1.87 -10.66
C PRO A 162 13.75 -2.95 -9.90
N VAL A 163 14.02 -2.77 -8.61
CA VAL A 163 14.84 -3.70 -7.83
C VAL A 163 14.16 -5.06 -7.72
N GLU A 164 12.87 -5.07 -7.36
CA GLU A 164 12.13 -6.32 -7.19
C GLU A 164 11.93 -7.05 -8.52
N GLU A 165 11.67 -6.33 -9.61
CA GLU A 165 11.55 -6.96 -10.92
C GLU A 165 12.90 -7.51 -11.41
N LEU A 166 14.02 -6.83 -11.15
CA LEU A 166 15.34 -7.38 -11.46
C LEU A 166 15.64 -8.65 -10.65
N GLN A 167 15.32 -8.65 -9.36
CA GLN A 167 15.49 -9.80 -8.47
C GLN A 167 14.63 -10.99 -8.93
N PHE A 168 13.32 -10.83 -9.03
CA PHE A 168 12.43 -11.98 -9.21
C PHE A 168 12.24 -12.38 -10.68
N ARG A 169 12.24 -11.42 -11.62
CA ARG A 169 11.93 -11.71 -13.04
C ARG A 169 13.21 -11.88 -13.82
N SER A 170 14.14 -10.94 -13.71
CA SER A 170 15.40 -11.01 -14.47
C SER A 170 16.44 -11.97 -13.88
N PHE A 171 16.39 -12.28 -12.58
CA PHE A 171 17.30 -13.25 -11.97
C PHE A 171 16.60 -14.56 -11.60
N VAL A 172 15.68 -14.57 -10.62
CA VAL A 172 15.09 -15.83 -10.13
C VAL A 172 14.39 -16.60 -11.23
N TYR A 173 13.43 -15.98 -11.94
CA TYR A 173 12.70 -16.63 -13.02
C TYR A 173 13.65 -17.07 -14.15
N ASP A 174 14.45 -16.14 -14.67
CA ASP A 174 15.32 -16.38 -15.82
C ASP A 174 16.36 -17.48 -15.55
N GLN A 175 17.02 -17.45 -14.38
CA GLN A 175 17.99 -18.47 -14.03
C GLN A 175 17.33 -19.82 -13.76
N SER A 176 16.17 -19.84 -13.08
CA SER A 176 15.44 -21.10 -12.84
C SER A 176 14.96 -21.73 -14.14
N ALA A 177 14.52 -20.93 -15.10
CA ALA A 177 14.02 -21.40 -16.38
C ALA A 177 15.12 -21.95 -17.32
N ARG A 178 16.41 -21.82 -16.95
CA ARG A 178 17.50 -22.53 -17.63
C ARG A 178 17.49 -24.03 -17.36
N VAL A 179 16.87 -24.47 -16.27
CA VAL A 179 16.86 -25.89 -15.83
C VAL A 179 15.46 -26.42 -15.49
N LEU A 180 14.44 -25.55 -15.47
CA LEU A 180 13.04 -25.87 -15.22
C LEU A 180 12.19 -25.51 -16.43
N LYS A 181 10.97 -26.06 -16.50
CA LYS A 181 9.94 -25.57 -17.44
C LYS A 181 9.52 -24.16 -17.03
N ASN A 182 9.13 -23.33 -18.01
CA ASN A 182 8.76 -21.92 -17.74
C ASN A 182 7.68 -21.78 -16.66
N TRP A 183 6.65 -22.63 -16.63
CA TRP A 183 5.61 -22.57 -15.61
C TRP A 183 6.15 -22.90 -14.19
N GLN A 184 7.16 -23.78 -14.08
CA GLN A 184 7.80 -24.11 -12.81
C GLN A 184 8.67 -22.95 -12.33
N ALA A 185 9.41 -22.32 -13.24
CA ALA A 185 10.19 -21.12 -12.94
C ALA A 185 9.30 -19.93 -12.55
N LEU A 186 8.15 -19.77 -13.23
CA LEU A 186 7.12 -18.78 -12.89
C LEU A 186 6.59 -19.02 -11.48
N ALA A 187 6.16 -20.25 -11.18
CA ALA A 187 5.65 -20.61 -9.86
C ALA A 187 6.69 -20.37 -8.77
N LEU A 188 7.94 -20.81 -8.98
CA LEU A 188 9.03 -20.59 -8.04
C LEU A 188 9.29 -19.09 -7.80
N SER A 189 9.42 -18.31 -8.87
CA SER A 189 9.63 -16.86 -8.77
C SER A 189 8.48 -16.16 -8.04
N SER A 190 7.23 -16.55 -8.30
CA SER A 190 6.04 -15.97 -7.67
C SER A 190 5.95 -16.31 -6.18
N ILE A 191 6.27 -17.55 -5.81
CA ILE A 191 6.32 -17.97 -4.40
C ILE A 191 7.41 -17.20 -3.65
N LEU A 192 8.62 -17.13 -4.20
CA LEU A 192 9.72 -16.40 -3.56
C LEU A 192 9.46 -14.89 -3.48
N PHE A 193 8.72 -14.34 -4.46
CA PHE A 193 8.24 -12.96 -4.42
C PHE A 193 7.25 -12.73 -3.28
N GLY A 194 6.27 -13.62 -3.07
CA GLY A 194 5.37 -13.51 -1.91
C GLY A 194 6.17 -13.57 -0.60
N LEU A 195 6.96 -14.63 -0.43
CA LEU A 195 7.72 -14.87 0.80
C LEU A 195 8.67 -13.72 1.17
N SER A 196 9.17 -12.93 0.21
CA SER A 196 10.02 -11.77 0.52
C SER A 196 9.31 -10.65 1.29
N HIS A 197 7.98 -10.68 1.34
CA HIS A 197 7.14 -9.73 2.07
C HIS A 197 6.95 -10.10 3.55
N ILE A 198 7.20 -11.35 3.95
CA ILE A 198 7.07 -11.77 5.35
C ILE A 198 7.82 -10.85 6.32
N PRO A 199 9.09 -10.44 6.09
CA PRO A 199 9.81 -9.64 7.06
C PRO A 199 9.17 -8.25 7.28
N ILE A 200 8.72 -7.58 6.22
CA ILE A 200 8.03 -6.28 6.35
C ILE A 200 6.64 -6.47 6.99
N ALA A 201 5.93 -7.54 6.65
CA ALA A 201 4.62 -7.84 7.23
C ALA A 201 4.67 -8.07 8.74
N LEU A 202 5.71 -8.75 9.23
CA LEU A 202 5.91 -9.00 10.66
C LEU A 202 6.44 -7.77 11.42
N THR A 203 7.39 -7.05 10.85
CA THR A 203 8.13 -6.00 11.59
C THR A 203 7.55 -4.60 11.43
N VAL A 204 6.95 -4.28 10.27
CA VAL A 204 6.39 -2.96 9.98
C VAL A 204 4.87 -3.00 10.09
N TYR A 205 4.22 -3.97 9.44
CA TYR A 205 2.75 -4.06 9.47
C TYR A 205 2.21 -4.76 10.72
N LYS A 206 3.09 -5.39 11.52
CA LYS A 206 2.74 -6.12 12.77
C LYS A 206 1.56 -7.09 12.56
N MET A 207 1.47 -7.72 11.39
CA MET A 207 0.35 -8.60 11.04
C MET A 207 0.33 -9.87 11.89
N PRO A 208 -0.84 -10.28 12.43
CA PRO A 208 -0.96 -11.56 13.13
C PRO A 208 -0.76 -12.74 12.16
N PRO A 209 -0.29 -13.91 12.64
CA PRO A 209 0.14 -15.01 11.77
C PRO A 209 -0.90 -15.49 10.76
N TRP A 210 -2.18 -15.49 11.13
CA TRP A 210 -3.25 -15.92 10.24
C TRP A 210 -3.52 -14.92 9.12
N GLN A 211 -3.44 -13.60 9.40
CA GLN A 211 -3.59 -12.56 8.38
C GLN A 211 -2.42 -12.60 7.41
N LEU A 212 -1.19 -12.80 7.93
CA LEU A 212 -0.01 -13.00 7.11
C LEU A 212 -0.21 -14.16 6.13
N PHE A 213 -0.66 -15.32 6.62
CA PHE A 213 -0.89 -16.48 5.76
C PHE A 213 -1.88 -16.19 4.62
N VAL A 214 -2.95 -15.43 4.91
CA VAL A 214 -3.96 -15.05 3.92
C VAL A 214 -3.40 -14.00 2.93
N ALA A 215 -2.74 -12.95 3.42
CA ALA A 215 -2.14 -11.89 2.62
C ALA A 215 -1.04 -12.42 1.66
N GLU A 216 -0.26 -13.41 2.09
CA GLU A 216 0.75 -14.08 1.26
C GLU A 216 0.15 -14.67 -0.03
N ILE A 217 -1.08 -15.17 0.00
CA ILE A 217 -1.77 -15.65 -1.20
C ILE A 217 -1.95 -14.49 -2.20
N GLY A 218 -2.31 -13.31 -1.70
CA GLY A 218 -2.39 -12.08 -2.49
C GLY A 218 -1.05 -11.71 -3.13
N TRP A 219 0.03 -11.66 -2.36
CA TRP A 219 1.36 -11.32 -2.88
C TRP A 219 1.92 -12.36 -3.85
N ILE A 220 1.71 -13.66 -3.61
CA ILE A 220 2.11 -14.73 -4.55
C ILE A 220 1.35 -14.60 -5.88
N THR A 221 0.04 -14.30 -5.85
CA THR A 221 -0.74 -14.13 -7.08
C THR A 221 -0.35 -12.87 -7.85
N ALA A 222 -0.04 -11.75 -7.16
CA ALA A 222 0.55 -10.57 -7.78
C ALA A 222 1.91 -10.92 -8.44
N GLY A 223 2.70 -11.74 -7.74
CA GLY A 223 3.96 -12.25 -8.26
C GLY A 223 3.81 -13.01 -9.59
N ALA A 224 2.74 -13.81 -9.70
CA ALA A 224 2.38 -14.53 -10.91
C ALA A 224 1.94 -13.62 -12.06
N VAL A 225 1.23 -12.52 -11.77
CA VAL A 225 0.81 -11.51 -12.77
C VAL A 225 2.04 -10.87 -13.41
N PHE A 226 2.97 -10.35 -12.60
CA PHE A 226 4.21 -9.75 -13.10
C PHE A 226 5.08 -10.77 -13.85
N GLY A 227 5.19 -11.99 -13.30
CA GLY A 227 5.94 -13.07 -13.93
C GLY A 227 5.34 -13.51 -15.27
N ALA A 228 4.01 -13.56 -15.40
CA ALA A 228 3.32 -13.87 -16.66
C ALA A 228 3.53 -12.77 -17.70
N LEU A 229 3.41 -11.50 -17.29
CA LEU A 229 3.73 -10.35 -18.13
C LEU A 229 5.18 -10.44 -18.64
N TYR A 230 6.14 -10.74 -17.76
CA TYR A 230 7.54 -10.88 -18.13
C TYR A 230 7.78 -12.06 -19.08
N MET A 231 7.22 -13.22 -18.75
CA MET A 231 7.35 -14.46 -19.53
C MET A 231 6.90 -14.25 -20.99
N TRP A 232 5.81 -13.51 -21.20
CA TRP A 232 5.25 -13.29 -22.53
C TRP A 232 5.80 -12.06 -23.25
N SER A 233 6.04 -10.95 -22.54
CA SER A 233 6.62 -9.74 -23.15
C SER A 233 8.11 -9.87 -23.43
N ARG A 234 8.81 -10.67 -22.61
CA ARG A 234 10.28 -10.77 -22.57
C ARG A 234 10.98 -9.43 -22.41
N ASN A 235 10.30 -8.47 -21.80
CA ASN A 235 10.81 -7.13 -21.60
C ASN A 235 10.56 -6.71 -20.15
N ILE A 236 11.65 -6.58 -19.40
CA ILE A 236 11.57 -6.26 -17.97
C ILE A 236 10.91 -4.89 -17.71
N PHE A 237 11.00 -3.95 -18.66
CA PHE A 237 10.42 -2.62 -18.51
C PHE A 237 8.89 -2.65 -18.45
N ALA A 238 8.23 -3.63 -19.09
CA ALA A 238 6.78 -3.79 -18.94
C ALA A 238 6.40 -4.05 -17.48
N CYS A 239 7.15 -4.93 -16.81
CA CYS A 239 6.92 -5.30 -15.42
C CYS A 239 7.34 -4.19 -14.46
N MET A 240 8.49 -3.55 -14.70
CA MET A 240 8.96 -2.42 -13.87
C MET A 240 7.94 -1.28 -13.88
N VAL A 241 7.43 -0.90 -15.05
CA VAL A 241 6.41 0.16 -15.17
C VAL A 241 5.11 -0.29 -14.52
N MET A 242 4.66 -1.52 -14.79
CA MET A 242 3.42 -2.02 -14.21
C MET A 242 3.47 -2.02 -12.68
N HIS A 243 4.54 -2.55 -12.11
CA HIS A 243 4.76 -2.66 -10.68
C HIS A 243 4.89 -1.27 -10.04
N ALA A 244 5.74 -0.39 -10.60
CA ALA A 244 5.93 0.96 -10.11
C ALA A 244 4.62 1.76 -10.04
N VAL A 245 3.86 1.77 -11.15
CA VAL A 245 2.58 2.49 -11.22
C VAL A 245 1.55 1.85 -10.27
N GLY A 246 1.52 0.52 -10.17
CA GLY A 246 0.64 -0.20 -9.24
C GLY A 246 0.88 0.20 -7.78
N ASN A 247 2.14 0.16 -7.34
CA ASN A 247 2.52 0.54 -5.98
C ASN A 247 2.38 2.04 -5.73
N TRP A 248 2.60 2.87 -6.74
CA TRP A 248 2.38 4.30 -6.63
C TRP A 248 0.89 4.62 -6.48
N GLN A 249 0.00 4.03 -7.28
CA GLN A 249 -1.45 4.28 -7.18
C GLN A 249 -2.03 3.87 -5.82
N LEU A 250 -1.51 2.81 -5.18
CA LEU A 250 -1.83 2.45 -3.78
C LEU A 250 -1.70 3.64 -2.82
N ALA A 251 -0.78 4.56 -3.12
CA ALA A 251 -0.41 5.63 -2.21
C ALA A 251 -1.05 6.99 -2.55
N VAL A 252 -1.94 7.05 -3.56
CA VAL A 252 -2.38 8.33 -4.11
C VAL A 252 -3.89 8.40 -4.34
N TYR A 253 -4.54 7.34 -4.83
CA TYR A 253 -5.98 7.35 -5.10
C TYR A 253 -6.67 6.07 -4.65
N ASN A 254 -7.95 6.20 -4.33
CA ASN A 254 -8.82 5.06 -4.12
C ASN A 254 -10.23 5.32 -4.68
N ILE A 255 -10.92 4.26 -5.08
CA ILE A 255 -12.36 4.30 -5.33
C ILE A 255 -13.00 3.40 -4.30
N SER A 256 -13.85 3.97 -3.45
CA SER A 256 -14.53 3.20 -2.43
C SER A 256 -15.90 3.79 -2.10
N SER A 257 -16.77 2.93 -1.60
CA SER A 257 -18.04 3.28 -0.98
C SER A 257 -17.80 3.71 0.47
N TYR A 258 -18.79 4.34 1.06
CA TYR A 258 -18.77 4.75 2.46
C TYR A 258 -18.79 3.52 3.38
N TYR A 259 -17.91 3.52 4.37
CA TYR A 259 -17.81 2.50 5.40
C TYR A 259 -18.42 3.07 6.70
N PRO A 260 -19.60 2.58 7.13
CA PRO A 260 -20.28 3.11 8.31
C PRO A 260 -19.60 2.75 9.63
N ALA A 261 -18.71 1.75 9.61
CA ALA A 261 -17.88 1.34 10.74
C ALA A 261 -16.49 0.91 10.25
N ARG A 262 -15.47 0.97 11.13
CA ARG A 262 -14.15 0.39 10.80
C ARG A 262 -14.32 -1.11 10.54
N VAL A 263 -13.87 -1.53 9.36
CA VAL A 263 -13.86 -2.94 8.98
C VAL A 263 -12.96 -3.69 9.95
N ASN A 264 -13.43 -4.84 10.45
CA ASN A 264 -12.55 -5.74 11.20
C ASN A 264 -11.31 -6.03 10.34
N PRO A 265 -10.08 -5.79 10.82
CA PRO A 265 -8.86 -5.98 10.03
C PRO A 265 -8.76 -7.36 9.40
N GLY A 266 -9.32 -8.37 10.05
CA GLY A 266 -9.40 -9.71 9.50
C GLY A 266 -10.30 -9.84 8.27
N THR A 267 -11.47 -9.19 8.28
CA THR A 267 -12.38 -9.14 7.14
C THR A 267 -11.76 -8.39 5.96
N ASP A 268 -11.07 -7.29 6.24
CA ASP A 268 -10.35 -6.48 5.26
C ASP A 268 -9.28 -7.30 4.51
N VAL A 269 -8.45 -8.05 5.25
CA VAL A 269 -7.42 -8.95 4.68
C VAL A 269 -8.03 -10.05 3.81
N VAL A 270 -9.18 -10.61 4.22
CA VAL A 270 -9.89 -11.64 3.43
C VAL A 270 -10.46 -11.04 2.15
N ILE A 271 -11.14 -9.90 2.21
CA ILE A 271 -11.69 -9.19 1.04
C ILE A 271 -10.55 -8.81 0.09
N GLY A 272 -9.45 -8.26 0.60
CA GLY A 272 -8.28 -7.90 -0.19
C GLY A 272 -7.66 -9.11 -0.89
N THR A 273 -7.57 -10.25 -0.21
CA THR A 273 -7.01 -11.48 -0.80
C THR A 273 -7.93 -12.07 -1.88
N LEU A 274 -9.24 -12.10 -1.65
CA LEU A 274 -10.21 -12.55 -2.66
C LEU A 274 -10.20 -11.63 -3.89
N THR A 275 -10.13 -10.32 -3.66
CA THR A 275 -9.98 -9.30 -4.71
C THR A 275 -8.73 -9.58 -5.52
N ALA A 276 -7.58 -9.76 -4.86
CA ALA A 276 -6.32 -10.06 -5.51
C ALA A 276 -6.43 -11.32 -6.38
N ILE A 277 -7.00 -12.42 -5.86
CA ILE A 277 -7.17 -13.65 -6.64
C ILE A 277 -8.01 -13.42 -7.91
N VAL A 278 -9.17 -12.76 -7.78
CA VAL A 278 -10.07 -12.51 -8.92
C VAL A 278 -9.39 -11.62 -9.95
N VAL A 279 -8.86 -10.49 -9.51
CA VAL A 279 -8.27 -9.48 -10.39
C VAL A 279 -7.00 -10.01 -11.06
N ASN A 280 -6.12 -10.67 -10.31
CA ASN A 280 -4.89 -11.25 -10.84
C ASN A 280 -5.17 -12.35 -11.86
N SER A 281 -6.21 -13.17 -11.65
CA SER A 281 -6.65 -14.17 -12.62
C SER A 281 -7.12 -13.53 -13.92
N VAL A 282 -7.93 -12.46 -13.84
CA VAL A 282 -8.38 -11.69 -15.01
C VAL A 282 -7.18 -11.09 -15.75
N MET A 283 -6.22 -10.49 -15.03
CA MET A 283 -5.02 -9.91 -15.64
C MET A 283 -4.19 -10.95 -16.39
N ILE A 284 -3.99 -12.15 -15.82
CA ILE A 284 -3.27 -13.24 -16.51
C ILE A 284 -3.99 -13.65 -17.80
N ILE A 285 -5.32 -13.73 -17.80
CA ILE A 285 -6.11 -14.06 -19.01
C ILE A 285 -5.93 -12.97 -20.08
N ILE A 286 -5.99 -11.69 -19.68
CA ILE A 286 -5.77 -10.55 -20.59
C ILE A 286 -4.37 -10.60 -21.19
N PHE A 287 -3.35 -10.82 -20.36
CA PHE A 287 -1.97 -10.94 -20.83
C PHE A 287 -1.77 -12.14 -21.75
N TYR A 288 -2.43 -13.26 -21.48
CA TYR A 288 -2.42 -14.41 -22.39
C TYR A 288 -3.06 -14.06 -23.74
N ALA A 289 -4.15 -13.31 -23.75
CA ALA A 289 -4.77 -12.82 -24.99
C ALA A 289 -3.83 -11.87 -25.75
N ILE A 290 -3.23 -10.88 -25.08
CA ILE A 290 -2.22 -9.99 -25.67
C ILE A 290 -1.06 -10.81 -26.26
N PHE A 291 -0.56 -11.79 -25.50
CA PHE A 291 0.47 -12.69 -26.01
C PHE A 291 0.02 -13.43 -27.26
N ARG A 292 -1.14 -14.08 -27.20
CA ARG A 292 -1.64 -14.96 -28.26
C ARG A 292 -1.97 -14.24 -29.57
N PHE A 293 -2.51 -13.03 -29.48
CA PHE A 293 -3.06 -12.28 -30.61
C PHE A 293 -2.18 -11.11 -31.05
N TYR A 294 -1.30 -10.60 -30.19
CA TYR A 294 -0.42 -9.48 -30.51
C TYR A 294 1.06 -9.88 -30.53
N TRP A 295 1.63 -10.30 -29.39
CA TRP A 295 3.08 -10.53 -29.33
C TRP A 295 3.54 -11.76 -30.11
N ARG A 296 2.78 -12.86 -30.11
CA ARG A 296 3.14 -14.11 -30.78
C ARG A 296 3.10 -13.98 -32.32
N PRO A 297 2.05 -13.41 -32.95
CA PRO A 297 2.08 -13.09 -34.38
C PRO A 297 3.24 -12.14 -34.73
N LEU A 298 3.46 -11.10 -33.91
CA LEU A 298 4.58 -10.17 -34.10
C LEU A 298 5.94 -10.87 -34.02
N MET A 299 6.11 -11.88 -33.15
CA MET A 299 7.33 -12.71 -33.07
C MET A 299 7.54 -13.57 -34.31
N ARG A 300 6.47 -13.93 -35.03
CA ARG A 300 6.53 -14.73 -36.25
C ARG A 300 6.66 -13.89 -37.53
N GLY A 301 6.66 -12.56 -37.40
CA GLY A 301 6.64 -11.65 -38.55
C GLY A 301 5.33 -11.68 -39.34
N GLU A 302 4.24 -12.17 -38.73
CA GLU A 302 2.92 -12.16 -39.34
C GLU A 302 2.36 -10.72 -39.40
N PRO A 303 1.54 -10.38 -40.42
CA PRO A 303 0.90 -9.07 -40.49
C PRO A 303 0.03 -8.81 -39.26
N GLU A 304 0.23 -7.66 -38.65
CA GLU A 304 -0.36 -7.31 -37.36
C GLU A 304 -1.88 -7.12 -37.44
N VAL A 305 -2.60 -7.57 -36.40
CA VAL A 305 -3.98 -7.16 -36.15
C VAL A 305 -3.97 -5.70 -35.67
N GLY A 306 -4.69 -4.79 -36.33
CA GLY A 306 -4.88 -3.39 -35.85
C GLY A 306 -4.48 -2.25 -36.81
N GLY A 307 -3.95 -2.55 -38.01
CA GLY A 307 -3.78 -1.57 -39.09
C GLY A 307 -2.95 -0.32 -38.72
N ARG A 308 -3.61 0.82 -38.47
CA ARG A 308 -2.98 2.15 -38.28
C ARG A 308 -2.28 2.33 -36.94
N ILE A 309 -2.84 1.79 -35.85
CA ILE A 309 -2.23 1.90 -34.50
C ILE A 309 -0.92 1.13 -34.47
N THR A 310 -0.92 -0.06 -35.05
CA THR A 310 0.26 -0.93 -35.08
C THR A 310 1.35 -0.38 -35.99
N ALA A 311 0.99 0.23 -37.13
CA ALA A 311 1.92 0.98 -37.98
C ALA A 311 2.58 2.18 -37.26
N PHE A 312 1.82 2.90 -36.42
CA PHE A 312 2.36 4.00 -35.60
C PHE A 312 3.33 3.50 -34.53
N ILE A 313 2.95 2.45 -33.78
CA ILE A 313 3.81 1.81 -32.78
C ILE A 313 5.10 1.31 -33.45
N LYS A 314 5.01 0.66 -34.62
CA LYS A 314 6.17 0.18 -35.39
C LYS A 314 7.15 1.30 -35.76
N LYS A 315 6.65 2.49 -36.12
CA LYS A 315 7.49 3.66 -36.42
C LYS A 315 8.27 4.15 -35.19
N LEU A 316 7.69 3.99 -33.99
CA LEU A 316 8.32 4.36 -32.72
C LEU A 316 9.23 3.25 -32.17
N ASP A 317 8.88 1.98 -32.40
CA ASP A 317 9.67 0.81 -32.00
C ASP A 317 10.79 0.45 -33.00
N ASP A 318 10.96 1.23 -34.08
CA ASP A 318 11.96 0.99 -35.14
C ASP A 318 13.35 0.73 -34.54
N GLU A 319 13.82 -0.51 -34.67
CA GLU A 319 15.08 -0.97 -34.11
C GLU A 319 16.29 -0.28 -34.77
N ARG A 320 16.09 0.40 -35.91
CA ARG A 320 17.11 1.19 -36.60
C ARG A 320 17.26 2.61 -36.03
N ALA A 321 16.33 3.07 -35.18
CA ALA A 321 16.41 4.40 -34.58
C ALA A 321 17.51 4.47 -33.49
N PRO A 322 18.18 5.63 -33.33
CA PRO A 322 19.19 5.81 -32.27
C PRO A 322 18.61 5.52 -30.88
N LEU A 323 19.37 4.82 -30.04
CA LEU A 323 18.96 4.41 -28.69
C LEU A 323 18.39 5.58 -27.86
N GLN A 324 19.03 6.76 -27.93
CA GLN A 324 18.59 7.97 -27.24
C GLN A 324 17.18 8.39 -27.63
N ARG A 325 16.81 8.27 -28.92
CA ARG A 325 15.48 8.61 -29.41
C ARG A 325 14.42 7.62 -28.91
N ARG A 326 14.78 6.35 -28.79
CA ARG A 326 13.90 5.29 -28.27
C ARG A 326 13.64 5.49 -26.77
N ILE A 327 14.70 5.78 -26.01
CA ILE A 327 14.59 6.11 -24.58
C ILE A 327 13.78 7.40 -24.37
N ALA A 328 14.04 8.46 -25.13
CA ALA A 328 13.31 9.72 -25.01
C ALA A 328 11.81 9.55 -25.32
N ALA A 329 11.44 8.83 -26.37
CA ALA A 329 10.04 8.56 -26.69
C ALA A 329 9.33 7.77 -25.57
N SER A 330 10.00 6.77 -25.01
CA SER A 330 9.50 5.99 -23.87
C SER A 330 9.33 6.82 -22.60
N LEU A 331 10.32 7.65 -22.26
CA LEU A 331 10.26 8.56 -21.11
C LEU A 331 9.15 9.60 -21.27
N SER A 332 8.97 10.17 -22.46
CA SER A 332 7.91 11.15 -22.71
C SER A 332 6.52 10.58 -22.50
N VAL A 333 6.28 9.29 -22.81
CA VAL A 333 5.00 8.62 -22.52
C VAL A 333 4.79 8.39 -21.04
N ILE A 334 5.83 7.97 -20.31
CA ILE A 334 5.76 7.82 -18.85
C ILE A 334 5.47 9.17 -18.20
N VAL A 335 6.15 10.23 -18.63
CA VAL A 335 5.91 11.61 -18.16
C VAL A 335 4.50 12.07 -18.52
N LEU A 336 4.03 11.84 -19.74
CA LEU A 336 2.67 12.22 -20.15
C LEU A 336 1.62 11.46 -19.35
N ALA A 337 1.82 10.17 -19.10
CA ALA A 337 0.94 9.37 -18.27
C ALA A 337 0.91 9.88 -16.83
N LEU A 338 2.07 10.21 -16.26
CA LEU A 338 2.16 10.86 -14.96
C LEU A 338 1.39 12.19 -14.95
N VAL A 339 1.55 13.03 -15.98
CA VAL A 339 0.82 14.31 -16.10
C VAL A 339 -0.70 14.09 -16.23
N VAL A 340 -1.15 13.11 -17.01
CA VAL A 340 -2.59 12.80 -17.15
C VAL A 340 -3.16 12.29 -15.83
N VAL A 341 -2.45 11.39 -15.15
CA VAL A 341 -2.91 10.88 -13.85
C VAL A 341 -2.91 11.98 -12.79
N LEU A 342 -1.88 12.83 -12.74
CA LEU A 342 -1.83 14.04 -11.91
C LEU A 342 -2.95 15.04 -12.26
N GLY A 343 -3.34 15.14 -13.53
CA GLY A 343 -4.45 15.99 -13.97
C GLY A 343 -5.81 15.47 -13.52
N VAL A 344 -6.02 14.15 -13.61
CA VAL A 344 -7.23 13.48 -13.07
C VAL A 344 -7.28 13.65 -11.54
N ALA A 345 -6.13 13.57 -10.87
CA ALA A 345 -5.99 13.83 -9.44
C ALA A 345 -6.50 15.20 -9.00
N ALA A 346 -6.04 16.23 -9.69
CA ALA A 346 -6.37 17.61 -9.40
C ALA A 346 -7.85 17.90 -9.71
N GLY A 347 -8.43 17.19 -10.68
CA GLY A 347 -9.83 17.30 -11.05
C GLY A 347 -10.80 16.54 -10.12
N ALA A 348 -10.33 15.51 -9.42
CA ALA A 348 -11.16 14.72 -8.51
C ALA A 348 -11.27 15.33 -7.10
N GLY A 349 -10.45 16.34 -6.77
CA GLY A 349 -10.52 17.11 -5.52
C GLY A 349 -11.67 18.11 -5.44
N THR A 350 -12.81 17.86 -6.09
CA THR A 350 -14.01 18.67 -5.88
C THR A 350 -14.82 18.12 -4.71
N PRO A 351 -15.18 18.94 -3.71
CA PRO A 351 -16.03 18.49 -2.61
C PRO A 351 -17.36 18.01 -3.20
N SER A 352 -17.71 16.75 -2.92
CA SER A 352 -19.02 16.18 -3.27
C SER A 352 -20.10 17.07 -2.67
N ARG A 353 -20.87 17.76 -3.53
CA ARG A 353 -22.08 18.47 -3.13
C ARG A 353 -23.03 17.45 -2.50
N ALA A 354 -23.23 17.56 -1.20
CA ALA A 354 -24.32 16.87 -0.51
C ALA A 354 -25.65 17.29 -1.15
N TYR A 355 -26.41 16.30 -1.65
CA TYR A 355 -27.78 16.49 -2.07
C TYR A 355 -28.66 16.62 -0.82
N SER A 356 -29.18 17.81 -0.55
CA SER A 356 -30.22 18.01 0.47
C SER A 356 -31.59 17.86 -0.19
N HIS A 357 -32.26 16.73 0.01
CA HIS A 357 -33.71 16.63 -0.19
C HIS A 357 -34.40 17.27 1.02
N VAL A 358 -35.00 18.45 0.83
CA VAL A 358 -35.85 19.08 1.85
C VAL A 358 -37.25 18.47 1.71
N GLU A 359 -37.53 17.45 2.51
CA GLU A 359 -38.91 17.11 2.89
C GLU A 359 -39.27 17.95 4.11
N THR A 360 -40.30 18.78 3.98
CA THR A 360 -40.96 19.42 5.14
C THR A 360 -41.51 18.33 6.05
N LYS A 361 -40.88 18.15 7.21
CA LYS A 361 -41.22 17.15 8.23
C LYS A 361 -41.52 17.85 9.58
N PRO A 362 -42.24 17.16 10.50
CA PRO A 362 -42.98 17.77 11.58
C PRO A 362 -42.07 18.36 12.66
N HIS A 363 -42.60 19.35 13.40
CA HIS A 363 -41.89 20.01 14.50
C HIS A 363 -41.28 19.02 15.50
N PHE A 364 -39.95 18.96 15.53
CA PHE A 364 -39.17 18.26 16.54
C PHE A 364 -39.24 19.04 17.87
N THR A 365 -39.78 18.44 18.92
CA THR A 365 -39.87 19.03 20.26
C THR A 365 -39.05 18.20 21.28
N LEU A 366 -38.42 18.90 22.22
CA LEU A 366 -37.59 18.29 23.28
C LEU A 366 -38.37 18.01 24.57
N GLU A 367 -39.56 18.57 24.73
CA GLU A 367 -40.33 18.57 25.99
C GLU A 367 -40.80 17.17 26.45
N ASP A 368 -40.94 16.22 25.51
CA ASP A 368 -41.45 14.86 25.78
C ASP A 368 -40.35 13.79 25.86
N ARG A 369 -39.07 14.21 25.97
CA ARG A 369 -37.92 13.29 25.95
C ARG A 369 -37.31 13.06 27.34
N ILE A 370 -36.76 11.86 27.53
CA ILE A 370 -36.08 11.46 28.78
C ILE A 370 -34.56 11.35 28.55
N ASN A 371 -33.78 11.67 29.59
CA ASN A 371 -32.32 11.49 29.57
C ASN A 371 -31.97 10.02 29.77
N LEU A 372 -31.20 9.46 28.85
CA LEU A 372 -30.60 8.13 28.96
C LEU A 372 -29.09 8.24 28.79
N THR A 373 -28.31 7.62 29.67
CA THR A 373 -26.85 7.67 29.62
C THR A 373 -26.28 6.31 29.25
N GLU A 374 -25.53 6.26 28.15
CA GLU A 374 -24.76 5.08 27.75
C GLU A 374 -23.27 5.28 28.01
N ARG A 375 -22.57 4.16 28.19
CA ARG A 375 -21.13 4.15 28.42
C ARG A 375 -20.44 3.21 27.44
N ASP A 376 -19.37 3.68 26.83
CA ASP A 376 -18.51 2.91 25.95
C ASP A 376 -17.04 3.12 26.34
N SER A 377 -16.18 2.15 26.05
CA SER A 377 -14.76 2.25 26.33
C SER A 377 -13.94 1.39 25.38
N GLY A 378 -12.75 1.87 25.02
CA GLY A 378 -11.85 1.14 24.14
C GLY A 378 -10.39 1.49 24.37
N GLU A 379 -9.52 0.62 23.87
CA GLU A 379 -8.07 0.80 23.87
C GLU A 379 -7.60 0.98 22.42
N VAL A 380 -6.75 1.99 22.19
CA VAL A 380 -6.27 2.37 20.87
C VAL A 380 -4.79 2.70 20.95
N TYR A 381 -4.03 2.32 19.93
CA TYR A 381 -2.63 2.68 19.77
C TYR A 381 -2.50 3.73 18.66
N LEU A 382 -1.76 4.81 18.91
CA LEU A 382 -1.46 5.87 17.93
C LEU A 382 0.04 6.05 17.77
N TYR A 383 0.48 6.39 16.56
CA TYR A 383 1.82 6.93 16.36
C TYR A 383 1.85 8.46 16.55
N GLU A 384 3.03 9.04 16.79
CA GLU A 384 3.23 10.49 16.89
C GLU A 384 2.65 11.22 15.66
N GLY A 385 1.77 12.19 15.90
CA GLY A 385 1.06 12.95 14.87
C GLY A 385 -0.18 12.25 14.29
N GLU A 386 -0.50 11.03 14.72
CA GLU A 386 -1.75 10.37 14.35
C GLU A 386 -2.91 10.78 15.25
N SER A 387 -4.11 10.71 14.68
CA SER A 387 -5.36 10.96 15.38
C SER A 387 -6.30 9.77 15.28
N PHE A 388 -6.92 9.42 16.39
CA PHE A 388 -8.09 8.56 16.45
C PHE A 388 -9.35 9.41 16.30
N TYR A 389 -10.31 8.90 15.53
CA TYR A 389 -11.60 9.54 15.32
C TYR A 389 -12.74 8.58 15.65
N LEU A 390 -13.72 9.05 16.41
CA LEU A 390 -14.98 8.36 16.66
C LEU A 390 -16.14 9.31 16.35
N LEU A 391 -17.04 8.87 15.47
CA LEU A 391 -18.24 9.62 15.10
C LEU A 391 -19.43 9.07 15.86
N LEU A 392 -20.09 9.95 16.62
CA LEU A 392 -21.32 9.68 17.34
C LEU A 392 -22.46 10.32 16.57
N ASN A 393 -23.38 9.50 16.07
CA ASN A 393 -24.51 9.97 15.28
C ASN A 393 -25.69 10.23 16.19
N SER A 394 -26.16 11.48 16.20
CA SER A 394 -27.45 11.87 16.77
C SER A 394 -28.53 11.67 15.72
N THR A 395 -29.65 11.08 16.13
CA THR A 395 -30.83 10.88 15.28
C THR A 395 -32.05 11.52 15.93
N ALA A 396 -33.10 11.74 15.15
CA ALA A 396 -34.37 12.22 15.68
C ALA A 396 -34.97 11.32 16.80
N GLU A 397 -34.61 10.03 16.89
CA GLU A 397 -35.13 9.13 17.93
C GLU A 397 -34.26 9.12 19.19
N SER A 398 -32.94 9.18 19.05
CA SER A 398 -31.96 9.21 20.15
C SER A 398 -30.97 10.35 19.92
N VAL A 399 -31.20 11.45 20.65
CA VAL A 399 -30.59 12.76 20.37
C VAL A 399 -29.48 13.05 21.36
N ILE A 400 -28.24 13.29 20.89
CA ILE A 400 -27.08 13.45 21.78
C ILE A 400 -27.12 14.81 22.50
N LYS A 401 -27.37 14.85 23.80
CA LYS A 401 -27.37 16.10 24.57
C LYS A 401 -25.99 16.47 25.12
N GLU A 402 -25.27 15.48 25.60
CA GLU A 402 -23.97 15.67 26.24
C GLU A 402 -23.06 14.49 25.95
N VAL A 403 -21.79 14.79 25.69
CA VAL A 403 -20.74 13.78 25.52
C VAL A 403 -19.61 14.12 26.48
N LYS A 404 -19.29 13.18 27.35
CA LYS A 404 -18.14 13.26 28.24
C LYS A 404 -17.14 12.16 27.87
N VAL A 405 -15.89 12.55 27.64
CA VAL A 405 -14.80 11.62 27.34
C VAL A 405 -13.71 11.75 28.39
N THR A 406 -13.24 10.62 28.88
CA THR A 406 -12.01 10.52 29.67
C THR A 406 -10.99 9.72 28.89
N VAL A 407 -9.79 10.26 28.70
CA VAL A 407 -8.67 9.59 28.03
C VAL A 407 -7.55 9.39 29.03
N THR A 408 -7.01 8.18 29.10
CA THR A 408 -5.87 7.82 29.96
C THR A 408 -4.81 7.09 29.15
N TRP A 409 -3.55 7.41 29.36
CA TRP A 409 -2.41 6.75 28.72
C TRP A 409 -1.26 6.59 29.71
N MET A 410 -0.38 5.62 29.49
CA MET A 410 0.72 5.31 30.40
C MET A 410 2.04 5.44 29.67
N ASP A 411 2.96 6.20 30.25
CA ASP A 411 4.33 6.36 29.73
C ASP A 411 5.07 5.01 29.67
N GLU A 412 5.85 4.78 28.62
CA GLU A 412 6.68 3.59 28.48
C GLU A 412 7.81 3.54 29.53
N SER A 413 8.26 2.32 29.85
CA SER A 413 9.35 2.12 30.81
C SER A 413 10.72 2.47 30.22
N ASP A 414 11.59 3.10 31.03
CA ASP A 414 13.01 3.34 30.71
C ASP A 414 13.71 2.09 30.10
N ILE A 415 14.39 2.26 28.96
CA ILE A 415 15.08 1.16 28.25
C ILE A 415 16.49 0.96 28.79
N ARG A 416 16.89 -0.29 29.04
CA ARG A 416 18.27 -0.70 29.34
C ARG A 416 18.87 -1.51 28.20
N ARG A 417 19.88 -0.99 27.51
CA ARG A 417 20.62 -1.70 26.44
C ARG A 417 22.12 -1.44 26.53
N LEU A 418 22.92 -2.49 26.35
CA LEU A 418 24.38 -2.41 26.31
C LEU A 418 25.00 -1.67 27.53
N GLY A 419 24.41 -1.85 28.72
CA GLY A 419 24.87 -1.19 29.95
C GLY A 419 24.52 0.30 30.06
N ARG A 420 23.70 0.84 29.13
CA ARG A 420 23.20 2.22 29.17
C ARG A 420 21.70 2.23 29.49
N THR A 421 21.28 3.22 30.26
CA THR A 421 19.88 3.52 30.54
C THR A 421 19.45 4.71 29.70
N TYR A 422 18.35 4.54 28.98
CA TYR A 422 17.69 5.56 28.19
C TYR A 422 16.39 5.91 28.89
N GLN A 423 16.20 7.20 29.12
CA GLN A 423 15.12 7.73 29.92
C GLN A 423 13.95 8.12 29.02
N ASN A 424 12.77 7.54 29.21
CA ASN A 424 11.62 7.99 28.44
C ASN A 424 11.23 9.41 28.86
N GLN A 425 10.76 10.21 27.90
CA GLN A 425 10.19 11.52 28.19
C GLN A 425 8.67 11.42 28.07
N PRO A 426 7.93 12.29 28.77
CA PRO A 426 6.48 12.34 28.67
C PRO A 426 5.92 12.41 27.25
N ASP A 427 4.78 11.76 27.05
CA ASP A 427 3.92 11.87 25.88
C ASP A 427 2.84 12.93 26.11
N THR A 428 2.53 13.68 25.06
CA THR A 428 1.48 14.68 25.02
C THR A 428 0.30 14.21 24.18
N MET A 429 -0.89 14.16 24.76
CA MET A 429 -2.14 13.91 24.03
C MET A 429 -3.02 15.15 24.00
N GLU A 430 -3.81 15.27 22.93
CA GLU A 430 -4.88 16.26 22.77
C GLU A 430 -6.20 15.53 22.51
N VAL A 431 -7.26 15.96 23.18
CA VAL A 431 -8.61 15.42 23.03
C VAL A 431 -9.53 16.56 22.62
N GLU A 432 -10.28 16.37 21.54
CA GLU A 432 -11.26 17.32 21.03
C GLU A 432 -12.61 16.62 20.82
N LEU A 433 -13.68 17.24 21.31
CA LEU A 433 -15.06 16.93 20.97
C LEU A 433 -15.61 18.06 20.11
N SER A 434 -15.99 17.76 18.88
CA SER A 434 -16.54 18.72 17.92
C SER A 434 -17.98 18.37 17.59
N GLY A 435 -18.90 19.26 17.93
CA GLY A 435 -20.32 19.15 17.60
C GLY A 435 -20.79 20.36 16.81
N PRO A 436 -22.10 20.46 16.52
CA PRO A 436 -22.64 21.59 15.77
C PRO A 436 -22.43 22.91 16.52
N ASN A 437 -21.65 23.83 15.92
CA ASN A 437 -21.34 25.16 16.45
C ASN A 437 -20.64 25.20 17.82
N VAL A 438 -20.18 24.07 18.34
CA VAL A 438 -19.47 23.99 19.63
C VAL A 438 -18.33 22.97 19.57
N THR A 439 -17.19 23.35 20.12
CA THR A 439 -16.01 22.48 20.23
C THR A 439 -15.46 22.60 21.64
N ALA A 440 -15.15 21.47 22.26
CA ALA A 440 -14.48 21.38 23.55
C ALA A 440 -13.17 20.63 23.35
N ARG A 441 -12.07 21.11 23.94
CA ARG A 441 -10.76 20.48 23.81
C ARG A 441 -9.95 20.58 25.08
N ASP A 442 -9.07 19.62 25.29
CA ASP A 442 -8.07 19.61 26.36
C ASP A 442 -6.79 18.94 25.86
N SER A 443 -5.65 19.31 26.44
CA SER A 443 -4.37 18.70 26.10
C SER A 443 -3.45 18.63 27.32
N GLY A 444 -2.62 17.60 27.37
CA GLY A 444 -1.73 17.41 28.51
C GLY A 444 -0.69 16.33 28.30
N GLU A 445 0.31 16.37 29.17
CA GLU A 445 1.42 15.44 29.24
C GLU A 445 1.20 14.44 30.39
N ASN A 446 1.62 13.19 30.22
CA ASN A 446 1.73 12.26 31.34
C ASN A 446 2.92 12.64 32.25
N PRO A 447 2.85 12.36 33.56
CA PRO A 447 4.05 12.39 34.37
C PRO A 447 4.99 11.28 33.92
N ARG A 448 6.29 11.54 33.96
CA ARG A 448 7.30 10.55 33.55
C ARG A 448 7.16 9.22 34.31
N GLY A 449 7.01 8.13 33.56
CA GLY A 449 6.78 6.78 34.06
C GLY A 449 5.43 6.60 34.78
N GLY A 450 4.48 7.50 34.53
CA GLY A 450 3.16 7.51 35.16
C GLY A 450 2.02 7.69 34.15
N GLU A 451 0.80 7.76 34.68
CA GLU A 451 -0.43 7.83 33.89
C GLU A 451 -0.83 9.28 33.63
N GLY A 452 -1.06 9.61 32.35
CA GLY A 452 -1.71 10.85 31.91
C GLY A 452 -3.22 10.67 31.88
N ARG A 453 -3.96 11.75 32.14
CA ARG A 453 -5.43 11.74 32.11
C ARG A 453 -5.97 13.08 31.62
N LEU A 454 -6.89 13.03 30.65
CA LEU A 454 -7.65 14.17 30.14
C LEU A 454 -9.15 13.89 30.27
N GLU A 455 -9.93 14.94 30.52
CA GLU A 455 -11.38 14.84 30.65
C GLU A 455 -12.06 16.01 29.95
N VAL A 456 -12.79 15.73 28.87
CA VAL A 456 -13.47 16.74 28.05
C VAL A 456 -14.97 16.48 28.08
N THR A 457 -15.76 17.53 28.28
CA THR A 457 -17.22 17.46 28.22
C THR A 457 -17.74 18.46 27.20
N LEU A 458 -18.59 18.00 26.29
CA LEU A 458 -19.30 18.80 25.30
C LEU A 458 -20.79 18.71 25.58
N THR A 459 -21.42 19.85 25.89
CA THR A 459 -22.88 19.95 26.09
C THR A 459 -23.48 20.79 24.97
N LEU A 460 -24.52 20.27 24.31
CA LEU A 460 -25.19 20.96 23.21
C LEU A 460 -26.38 21.78 23.71
N GLU A 461 -26.55 22.99 23.18
CA GLU A 461 -27.69 23.85 23.52
C GLU A 461 -28.99 23.32 22.89
N ASP A 462 -30.11 23.43 23.62
CA ASP A 462 -31.41 22.96 23.13
C ASP A 462 -31.82 23.61 21.81
N LEU A 463 -31.49 24.90 21.63
CA LEU A 463 -31.79 25.63 20.41
C LEU A 463 -31.07 25.02 19.20
N THR A 464 -29.78 24.68 19.34
CA THR A 464 -29.00 24.03 18.27
C THR A 464 -29.54 22.65 17.94
N ILE A 465 -29.95 21.88 18.96
CA ILE A 465 -30.54 20.56 18.77
C ILE A 465 -31.88 20.67 18.01
N GLN A 466 -32.70 21.67 18.33
CA GLN A 466 -33.98 21.92 17.67
C GLN A 466 -33.81 22.40 16.22
N GLU A 467 -32.86 23.31 15.96
CA GLU A 467 -32.55 23.80 14.61
C GLU A 467 -32.10 22.68 13.67
N LEU A 468 -31.42 21.66 14.21
CA LEU A 468 -30.92 20.50 13.46
C LEU A 468 -31.88 19.31 13.51
N GLU A 469 -33.07 19.48 14.09
CA GLU A 469 -34.10 18.44 14.23
C GLU A 469 -33.56 17.13 14.86
N GLY A 470 -32.58 17.24 15.76
CA GLY A 470 -31.92 16.10 16.38
C GLY A 470 -30.95 15.30 15.48
N ASN A 471 -30.77 15.69 14.22
CA ASN A 471 -29.93 14.98 13.24
C ASN A 471 -28.59 15.69 13.04
N TYR A 472 -27.55 15.19 13.69
CA TYR A 472 -26.19 15.73 13.59
C TYR A 472 -25.15 14.71 14.07
N THR A 473 -23.88 15.05 13.95
CA THR A 473 -22.78 14.22 14.44
C THR A 473 -21.95 14.96 15.47
N VAL A 474 -21.48 14.24 16.47
CA VAL A 474 -20.41 14.69 17.37
C VAL A 474 -19.18 13.85 17.08
N GLN A 475 -18.06 14.50 16.80
CA GLN A 475 -16.79 13.86 16.50
C GLN A 475 -15.87 13.96 17.72
N LEU A 476 -15.43 12.81 18.23
CA LEU A 476 -14.29 12.71 19.13
C LEU A 476 -13.02 12.56 18.29
N THR A 477 -12.04 13.41 18.57
CA THR A 477 -10.69 13.33 18.05
C THR A 477 -9.72 13.19 19.21
N VAL A 478 -8.89 12.14 19.22
CA VAL A 478 -7.77 12.00 20.16
C VAL A 478 -6.49 12.00 19.34
N THR A 479 -5.57 12.92 19.60
CA THR A 479 -4.32 13.07 18.86
C THR A 479 -3.14 12.85 19.78
N LEU A 480 -2.20 12.00 19.36
CA LEU A 480 -0.92 11.86 20.03
C LEU A 480 0.03 12.90 19.42
N THR A 481 0.27 13.99 20.13
CA THR A 481 0.95 15.17 19.58
C THR A 481 2.47 15.11 19.66
N ASP A 482 3.01 14.52 20.73
CA ASP A 482 4.43 14.31 20.97
C ASP A 482 4.59 13.04 21.79
N CYS A 483 5.53 12.17 21.44
CA CYS A 483 5.81 10.92 22.18
C CYS A 483 7.05 11.01 23.07
N GLY A 484 7.72 12.16 23.18
CA GLY A 484 8.85 12.34 24.09
C GLY A 484 10.04 11.38 23.81
N PRO A 485 11.17 11.84 23.25
CA PRO A 485 12.24 10.92 22.83
C PRO A 485 12.91 10.23 24.02
N TYR A 486 13.38 8.99 23.87
CA TYR A 486 14.26 8.38 24.85
C TYR A 486 15.63 9.07 24.90
N VAL A 487 15.94 9.76 26.00
CA VAL A 487 17.19 10.49 26.16
C VAL A 487 18.24 9.65 26.90
N GLY A 488 19.39 9.44 26.27
CA GLY A 488 20.54 8.82 26.93
C GLY A 488 21.25 9.79 27.90
N ARG A 489 21.74 9.28 29.04
CA ARG A 489 22.43 10.08 30.09
C ARG A 489 23.63 10.92 29.62
N LEU A 490 24.19 10.64 28.43
CA LEU A 490 25.34 11.33 27.83
C LEU A 490 25.04 12.02 26.49
N GLY A 491 23.76 12.36 26.21
CA GLY A 491 23.36 13.41 25.27
C GLY A 491 23.61 13.23 23.76
N MET A 492 24.32 12.19 23.31
CA MET A 492 24.66 12.01 21.89
C MET A 492 23.83 10.97 21.12
N PHE A 493 23.08 10.10 21.80
CA PHE A 493 22.27 9.05 21.16
C PHE A 493 20.97 8.86 21.95
N GLY A 494 19.83 9.06 21.29
CA GLY A 494 18.49 8.77 21.82
C GLY A 494 17.75 7.74 20.97
N TYR A 495 16.70 7.13 21.51
CA TYR A 495 15.74 6.36 20.72
C TYR A 495 14.52 7.23 20.46
N VAL A 496 13.86 7.00 19.33
CA VAL A 496 12.58 7.64 19.05
C VAL A 496 11.53 6.80 19.76
N ASP A 497 10.75 7.45 20.61
CA ASP A 497 9.42 6.95 20.94
C ASP A 497 8.51 7.42 19.80
N ASP A 498 7.77 6.49 19.20
CA ASP A 498 6.96 6.77 18.02
C ASP A 498 5.47 6.56 18.23
N GLY A 499 5.03 6.14 19.41
CA GLY A 499 3.60 5.96 19.67
C GLY A 499 3.27 5.31 20.99
N ASN A 500 2.10 5.66 21.54
CA ASN A 500 1.61 5.16 22.82
C ASN A 500 0.17 4.61 22.69
N ALA A 501 -0.17 3.64 23.54
CA ALA A 501 -1.53 3.17 23.74
C ALA A 501 -2.28 4.09 24.71
N PHE A 502 -3.54 4.39 24.40
CA PHE A 502 -4.46 5.05 25.32
C PHE A 502 -5.76 4.25 25.46
N THR A 503 -6.42 4.47 26.59
CA THR A 503 -7.79 4.03 26.84
C THR A 503 -8.70 5.24 26.84
N TYR A 504 -9.86 5.13 26.20
CA TYR A 504 -10.94 6.11 26.33
C TYR A 504 -12.14 5.51 27.06
N SER A 505 -12.82 6.34 27.84
CA SER A 505 -14.13 6.07 28.44
C SER A 505 -15.07 7.18 28.02
N LEU A 506 -16.13 6.81 27.32
CA LEU A 506 -17.16 7.70 26.80
C LEU A 506 -18.43 7.55 27.62
N GLU A 507 -19.03 8.67 28.01
CA GLU A 507 -20.36 8.74 28.62
C GLU A 507 -21.21 9.67 27.75
N VAL A 508 -22.22 9.10 27.09
CA VAL A 508 -23.11 9.82 26.17
C VAL A 508 -24.48 9.91 26.78
N THR A 509 -24.99 11.14 26.96
CA THR A 509 -26.36 11.38 27.40
C THR A 509 -27.23 11.68 26.19
N TYR A 510 -28.23 10.85 25.95
CA TYR A 510 -29.24 10.97 24.91
C TYR A 510 -30.57 11.50 25.44
N LEU A 511 -31.33 12.17 24.58
CA LEU A 511 -32.73 12.51 24.75
C LEU A 511 -33.58 11.57 23.86
N GLU A 512 -34.23 10.59 24.48
CA GLU A 512 -35.10 9.63 23.79
C GLU A 512 -36.58 9.95 23.97
N VAL A 513 -37.40 9.63 22.99
CA VAL A 513 -38.86 9.79 23.07
C VAL A 513 -39.40 8.87 24.17
N LYS A 514 -40.19 9.42 25.09
CA LYS A 514 -40.87 8.63 26.12
C LYS A 514 -41.84 7.65 25.44
N GLY A 515 -41.50 6.36 25.46
CA GLY A 515 -42.30 5.27 24.90
C GLY A 515 -43.64 5.04 25.58
#